data_AF-A0A3B9AK37-F1
#
_entry.id   AF-A0A3B9AK37-F1
#
_cell.length_a   1.000
_cell.length_b   1.000
_cell.length_c   1.000
_cell.angle_alpha   90.00
_cell.angle_beta   90.00
_cell.angle_gamma   90.00
#
_symmetry.space_group_name_H-M   'P 1'
#
loop_
_entity.id
_entity.type
_entity.pdbx_description
1 polymer ?
#
loop_
_entity_poly.entity_id
_entity_poly.type
_entity_poly.pdbx_seq_one_letter_code
_entity_poly.pdbx_strand_id
1 'polypeptide(L)'
;MKCNPLFGLIWLLLPVLLHAQQDSAPPQVSFSGYAEPYWLYDFGQPEDHNRPAFIYSYNRHNEVNINVALLKASITHTRMRANVAIMGGTYAQANLAGEPALLRHLFEANAGVQLSKKHQWWLDMGIFPSHIGFESAIGKDCWTLSRSLMAENSPYYESGS
;
A
#
# COMPACT_ATOMS: atom_id res chain seq x y z
N MET A 1 -20.98 -2.81 -60.62
CA MET A 1 -22.23 -3.03 -59.87
C MET A 1 -21.88 -3.39 -58.44
N LYS A 2 -22.35 -2.59 -57.46
CA LYS A 2 -22.86 -2.96 -56.11
C LYS A 2 -21.91 -3.73 -55.15
N CYS A 3 -21.79 -3.46 -53.86
CA CYS A 3 -22.36 -2.50 -52.91
C CYS A 3 -21.58 -2.73 -51.58
N ASN A 4 -21.26 -1.66 -50.85
CA ASN A 4 -20.73 -1.71 -49.48
C ASN A 4 -21.88 -1.86 -48.47
N PRO A 5 -21.67 -2.47 -47.30
CA PRO A 5 -21.93 -1.73 -46.06
C PRO A 5 -20.81 -1.98 -45.03
N LEU A 6 -20.20 -0.97 -44.40
CA LEU A 6 -20.71 -0.20 -43.25
C LEU A 6 -21.17 -1.10 -42.08
N PHE A 7 -20.67 -0.77 -40.87
CA PHE A 7 -20.80 -1.43 -39.55
C PHE A 7 -19.71 -2.47 -39.24
N GLY A 8 -18.89 -2.36 -38.19
CA GLY A 8 -18.81 -1.39 -37.12
C GLY A 8 -17.60 -1.74 -36.26
N LEU A 9 -16.55 -0.93 -36.33
CA LEU A 9 -15.38 -1.01 -35.46
C LEU A 9 -14.72 0.37 -35.38
N ILE A 10 -15.55 1.39 -35.11
CA ILE A 10 -15.11 2.70 -34.64
C ILE A 10 -15.50 2.74 -33.16
N TRP A 11 -14.72 2.07 -32.33
CA TRP A 11 -14.78 2.26 -30.88
C TRP A 11 -13.92 3.49 -30.55
N LEU A 12 -14.57 4.65 -30.70
CA LEU A 12 -14.44 5.85 -29.88
C LEU A 12 -13.13 5.98 -29.08
N LEU A 13 -12.06 6.36 -29.77
CA LEU A 13 -11.04 7.22 -29.17
C LEU A 13 -11.66 8.61 -28.98
N LEU A 14 -12.48 8.78 -27.95
CA LEU A 14 -12.75 10.11 -27.42
C LEU A 14 -11.44 10.58 -26.77
N PRO A 15 -10.81 11.68 -27.22
CA PRO A 15 -9.84 12.35 -26.37
C PRO A 15 -10.62 12.83 -25.14
N VAL A 16 -10.38 12.20 -24.00
CA VAL A 16 -10.75 12.77 -22.71
C VAL A 16 -10.06 14.13 -22.69
N LEU A 17 -10.84 15.19 -22.85
CA LEU A 17 -10.40 16.55 -22.64
C LEU A 17 -10.05 16.64 -21.14
N LEU A 18 -8.79 16.32 -20.82
CA LEU A 18 -8.17 16.56 -19.54
C LEU A 18 -8.19 18.07 -19.32
N HIS A 19 -9.27 18.55 -18.71
CA HIS A 19 -9.31 19.89 -18.15
C HIS A 19 -8.41 19.87 -16.92
N ALA A 20 -7.13 20.16 -17.12
CA ALA A 20 -6.25 20.56 -16.04
C ALA A 20 -6.78 21.90 -15.52
N GLN A 21 -7.64 21.85 -14.51
CA GLN A 21 -8.09 23.06 -13.83
C GLN A 21 -6.86 23.65 -13.14
N GLN A 22 -6.36 24.77 -13.65
CA GLN A 22 -5.23 25.48 -13.06
C GLN A 22 -5.72 26.18 -11.80
N ASP A 23 -5.67 25.45 -10.70
CA ASP A 23 -5.92 26.02 -9.39
C ASP A 23 -4.68 26.82 -8.97
N SER A 24 -4.90 28.00 -8.40
CA SER A 24 -3.84 28.98 -8.15
C SER A 24 -2.87 28.55 -7.04
N ALA A 25 -3.21 27.52 -6.27
CA ALA A 25 -2.38 26.97 -5.21
C ALA A 25 -1.42 25.90 -5.77
N PRO A 26 -0.11 26.00 -5.47
CA PRO A 26 0.83 24.96 -5.85
C PRO A 26 0.51 23.64 -5.10
N PRO A 27 0.66 22.48 -5.76
CA PRO A 27 0.50 21.19 -5.10
C PRO A 27 1.52 21.03 -3.98
N GLN A 28 1.06 20.54 -2.83
CA GLN A 28 1.91 20.22 -1.70
C GLN A 28 2.39 18.79 -1.85
N VAL A 29 3.71 18.61 -1.93
CA VAL A 29 4.34 17.29 -1.98
C VAL A 29 5.01 17.04 -0.63
N SER A 30 4.74 15.88 -0.04
CA SER A 30 5.40 15.43 1.19
C SER A 30 6.06 14.07 0.98
N PHE A 31 7.20 13.88 1.63
CA PHE A 31 7.91 12.63 1.68
C PHE A 31 8.06 12.21 3.13
N SER A 32 7.79 10.94 3.42
CA SER A 32 8.00 10.35 4.74
C SER A 32 8.63 8.97 4.60
N GLY A 33 9.32 8.56 5.66
CA GLY A 33 9.97 7.27 5.72
C GLY A 33 9.84 6.67 7.11
N TYR A 34 9.89 5.35 7.17
CA TYR A 34 9.80 4.58 8.39
C TYR A 34 10.66 3.32 8.28
N ALA A 35 11.30 2.89 9.36
CA ALA A 35 12.08 1.65 9.36
C ALA A 35 12.10 1.01 10.75
N GLU A 36 12.08 -0.32 10.78
CA GLU A 36 12.04 -1.14 11.99
C GLU A 36 13.18 -2.15 12.01
N PRO A 37 14.39 -1.74 12.40
CA PRO A 37 15.46 -2.70 12.66
C PRO A 37 15.14 -3.50 13.93
N TYR A 38 15.47 -4.79 13.92
CA TYR A 38 15.30 -5.67 15.06
C TYR A 38 16.40 -6.71 15.15
N TRP A 39 16.57 -7.23 16.36
CA TRP A 39 17.28 -8.46 16.64
C TRP A 39 16.45 -9.23 17.66
N LEU A 40 16.30 -10.54 17.44
CA LEU A 40 15.50 -11.40 18.30
C LEU A 40 16.18 -12.74 18.46
N TYR A 41 16.12 -13.29 19.67
CA TYR A 41 16.65 -14.61 19.98
C TYR A 41 15.51 -15.55 20.41
N ASP A 42 15.53 -16.76 19.86
CA ASP A 42 14.56 -17.82 20.13
C ASP A 42 15.30 -18.98 20.80
N PHE A 43 14.87 -19.35 22.00
CA PHE A 43 15.50 -20.43 22.77
C PHE A 43 15.32 -21.80 22.14
N GLY A 44 14.36 -21.96 21.21
CA GLY A 44 14.18 -23.17 20.41
C GLY A 44 15.25 -23.39 19.34
N GLN A 45 16.12 -22.40 19.08
CA GLN A 45 17.23 -22.46 18.11
C GLN A 45 16.84 -23.11 16.77
N PRO A 46 15.88 -22.51 16.03
CA PRO A 46 15.43 -23.06 14.76
C PRO A 46 16.59 -23.13 13.74
N GLU A 47 16.77 -24.29 13.10
CA GLU A 47 17.90 -24.57 12.20
C GLU A 47 17.91 -23.69 10.94
N ASP A 48 16.75 -23.23 10.47
CA ASP A 48 16.59 -22.38 9.28
C ASP A 48 16.56 -20.87 9.59
N HIS A 49 16.79 -20.53 10.86
CA HIS A 49 16.67 -19.18 11.43
C HIS A 49 15.30 -18.53 11.21
N ASN A 50 14.27 -19.28 10.81
CA ASN A 50 12.89 -18.78 10.77
C ASN A 50 12.20 -19.10 12.08
N ARG A 51 11.44 -18.14 12.57
CA ARG A 51 10.44 -18.38 13.61
C ARG A 51 9.26 -19.17 13.03
N PRO A 52 8.42 -19.78 13.87
CA PRO A 52 7.28 -20.57 13.40
C PRO A 52 6.44 -19.82 12.36
N ALA A 53 5.97 -20.54 11.34
CA ALA A 53 5.36 -19.97 10.12
C ALA A 53 4.09 -19.11 10.33
N PHE A 54 3.53 -19.10 11.54
CA PHE A 54 2.39 -18.26 11.92
C PHE A 54 2.81 -16.89 12.48
N ILE A 55 4.11 -16.63 12.63
CA ILE A 55 4.67 -15.34 13.06
C ILE A 55 5.33 -14.68 11.85
N TYR A 56 4.69 -13.64 11.32
CA TYR A 56 5.16 -12.94 10.14
C TYR A 56 6.01 -11.71 10.48
N SER A 57 5.72 -11.11 11.65
CA SER A 57 6.46 -9.97 12.20
C SER A 57 7.67 -10.45 12.98
N TYR A 58 8.82 -9.80 12.82
CA TYR A 58 10.04 -10.15 13.55
C TYR A 58 10.35 -11.66 13.44
N ASN A 59 10.25 -12.21 12.23
CA ASN A 59 10.21 -13.64 11.96
C ASN A 59 11.57 -14.32 11.81
N ARG A 60 12.68 -13.58 11.99
CA ARG A 60 14.05 -14.12 11.89
C ARG A 60 14.70 -14.28 13.27
N HIS A 61 15.44 -15.37 13.43
CA HIS A 61 16.12 -15.75 14.67
C HIS A 61 17.62 -15.46 14.62
N ASN A 62 18.14 -14.83 15.68
CA ASN A 62 19.55 -14.61 15.93
C ASN A 62 20.30 -13.84 14.82
N GLU A 63 19.59 -12.96 14.13
CA GLU A 63 20.15 -12.09 13.10
C GLU A 63 19.53 -10.69 13.15
N VAL A 64 20.31 -9.69 12.73
CA VAL A 64 19.84 -8.31 12.63
C VAL A 64 19.08 -8.16 11.31
N ASN A 65 17.83 -7.74 11.39
CA ASN A 65 16.98 -7.58 10.22
C ASN A 65 16.14 -6.31 10.30
N ILE A 66 15.49 -6.01 9.18
CA ILE A 66 14.45 -5.00 9.10
C ILE A 66 13.11 -5.72 8.99
N ASN A 67 12.20 -5.44 9.93
CA ASN A 67 10.84 -5.97 9.91
C ASN A 67 10.07 -5.32 8.76
N VAL A 68 9.97 -3.99 8.83
CA VAL A 68 9.36 -3.13 7.82
C VAL A 68 10.27 -1.92 7.58
N ALA A 69 10.52 -1.60 6.31
CA ALA A 69 11.03 -0.31 5.86
C ALA A 69 10.05 0.26 4.85
N LEU A 70 9.71 1.54 4.97
CA LEU A 70 8.62 2.18 4.27
C LEU A 70 9.10 3.54 3.75
N LEU A 71 8.81 3.84 2.50
CA LEU A 71 9.00 5.16 1.91
C LEU A 71 7.68 5.58 1.28
N LYS A 72 7.19 6.76 1.64
CA LYS A 72 5.92 7.31 1.17
C LYS A 72 6.12 8.67 0.55
N ALA A 73 5.52 8.87 -0.61
CA ALA A 73 5.34 10.16 -1.26
C ALA A 73 3.85 10.46 -1.32
N SER A 74 3.47 11.66 -0.90
CA SER A 74 2.07 12.12 -0.93
C SER A 74 1.98 13.45 -1.64
N ILE A 75 0.96 13.62 -2.46
CA ILE A 75 0.64 14.86 -3.14
C ILE A 75 -0.77 15.26 -2.72
N THR A 76 -0.91 16.46 -2.18
CA THR A 76 -2.20 17.05 -1.81
C THR A 76 -2.36 18.38 -2.50
N HIS A 77 -3.52 18.57 -3.10
CA HIS A 77 -3.93 19.76 -3.79
C HIS A 77 -5.42 20.01 -3.52
N THR A 78 -5.93 21.21 -3.77
CA THR A 78 -7.24 21.70 -3.27
C THR A 78 -8.38 20.69 -3.42
N ARG A 79 -8.40 19.90 -4.50
CA ARG A 79 -9.43 18.88 -4.77
C ARG A 79 -8.86 17.52 -5.17
N MET A 80 -7.56 17.30 -5.00
CA MET A 80 -6.90 16.07 -5.43
C MET A 80 -5.92 15.61 -4.38
N ARG A 81 -5.87 14.30 -4.14
CA ARG A 81 -4.85 13.68 -3.31
C ARG A 81 -4.33 12.42 -3.99
N ALA A 82 -3.05 12.14 -3.82
CA ALA A 82 -2.45 10.90 -4.27
C ALA A 82 -1.37 10.47 -3.28
N ASN A 83 -1.30 9.17 -3.00
CA ASN A 83 -0.33 8.58 -2.10
C ASN A 83 0.29 7.35 -2.77
N VAL A 84 1.62 7.28 -2.75
CA VAL A 84 2.36 6.09 -3.12
C VAL A 84 3.33 5.77 -2.00
N ALA A 85 3.25 4.56 -1.48
CA ALA A 85 4.17 4.06 -0.48
C ALA A 85 4.68 2.67 -0.87
N ILE A 86 5.99 2.51 -0.80
CA ILE A 86 6.66 1.23 -0.99
C ILE A 86 7.12 0.69 0.36
N MET A 87 7.07 -0.63 0.51
CA MET A 87 7.51 -1.36 1.69
C MET A 87 8.52 -2.44 1.31
N GLY A 88 9.55 -2.58 2.14
CA GLY A 88 10.48 -3.70 2.14
C GLY A 88 10.66 -4.24 3.55
N GLY A 89 11.42 -5.34 3.67
CA GLY A 89 11.70 -5.99 4.95
C GLY A 89 11.26 -7.44 4.98
N THR A 90 11.51 -8.07 6.12
CA THR A 90 11.22 -9.49 6.36
C THR A 90 9.71 -9.75 6.46
N TYR A 91 8.94 -8.77 6.93
CA TYR A 91 7.48 -8.84 7.02
C TYR A 91 6.82 -9.01 5.64
N ALA A 92 7.16 -8.15 4.68
CA ALA A 92 6.62 -8.23 3.33
C ALA A 92 7.00 -9.54 2.62
N GLN A 93 8.19 -10.06 2.89
CA GLN A 93 8.64 -11.34 2.32
C GLN A 93 7.84 -12.53 2.85
N ALA A 94 7.47 -12.51 4.13
CA ALA A 94 6.75 -13.60 4.76
C ALA A 94 5.23 -13.50 4.54
N ASN A 95 4.63 -12.35 4.82
CA ASN A 95 3.16 -12.20 4.80
C ASN A 95 2.60 -12.06 3.38
N LEU A 96 3.35 -11.39 2.48
CA LEU A 96 2.94 -11.16 1.09
C LEU A 96 3.68 -12.11 0.12
N ALA A 97 4.13 -13.27 0.61
CA ALA A 97 4.84 -14.28 -0.18
C ALA A 97 4.01 -14.80 -1.37
N GLY A 98 2.69 -14.84 -1.22
CA GLY A 98 1.74 -15.25 -2.26
C GLY A 98 1.48 -14.21 -3.34
N GLU A 99 1.84 -12.95 -3.10
CA GLU A 99 1.63 -11.85 -4.05
C GLU A 99 2.72 -11.79 -5.12
N PRO A 100 2.39 -11.30 -6.34
CA PRO A 100 3.38 -10.96 -7.35
C PRO A 100 4.49 -10.07 -6.77
N ALA A 101 5.74 -10.31 -7.19
CA ALA A 101 6.91 -9.65 -6.60
C ALA A 101 6.82 -8.11 -6.57
N LEU A 102 6.16 -7.49 -7.57
CA LEU A 102 5.95 -6.04 -7.60
C LEU A 102 4.97 -5.56 -6.51
N LEU A 103 3.86 -6.28 -6.31
CA LEU A 103 2.79 -5.89 -5.38
C LEU A 103 3.19 -6.15 -3.93
N ARG A 104 4.06 -7.15 -3.70
CA ARG A 104 4.65 -7.43 -2.38
C ARG A 104 5.33 -6.21 -1.74
N HIS A 105 5.88 -5.33 -2.58
CA HIS A 105 6.59 -4.14 -2.13
C HIS A 105 5.73 -2.87 -2.19
N LEU A 106 4.46 -2.98 -2.57
CA LEU A 106 3.54 -1.86 -2.65
C LEU A 106 2.69 -1.83 -1.38
N PHE A 107 2.90 -0.84 -0.53
CA PHE A 107 2.14 -0.69 0.71
C PHE A 107 0.88 0.15 0.51
N GLU A 108 1.00 1.22 -0.27
CA GLU A 108 -0.10 2.14 -0.52
C GLU A 108 0.03 2.68 -1.94
N ALA A 109 -1.07 2.70 -2.67
CA ALA A 109 -1.14 3.31 -3.99
C ALA A 109 -2.57 3.75 -4.23
N ASN A 110 -2.91 4.95 -3.77
CA ASN A 110 -4.26 5.48 -3.90
C ASN A 110 -4.26 6.89 -4.48
N ALA A 111 -5.36 7.23 -5.13
CA ALA A 111 -5.65 8.56 -5.61
C ALA A 111 -7.11 8.90 -5.32
N GLY A 112 -7.35 10.17 -5.02
CA GLY A 112 -8.64 10.69 -4.61
C GLY A 112 -8.96 12.03 -5.24
N VAL A 113 -10.23 12.22 -5.61
CA VAL A 113 -10.74 13.50 -6.11
C VAL A 113 -11.94 13.96 -5.29
N GLN A 114 -11.96 15.25 -4.94
CA GLN A 114 -13.05 15.85 -4.19
C GLN A 114 -14.17 16.25 -5.15
N LEU A 115 -15.35 15.65 -4.98
CA LEU A 115 -16.49 15.84 -5.88
C LEU A 115 -17.22 17.17 -5.67
N SER A 116 -17.23 17.71 -4.45
CA SER A 116 -17.95 18.93 -4.09
C SER A 116 -17.05 19.97 -3.42
N LYS A 117 -17.23 21.26 -3.79
CA LYS A 117 -16.52 22.39 -3.15
C LYS A 117 -17.14 22.81 -1.81
N LYS A 118 -18.41 22.43 -1.57
CA LYS A 118 -19.16 22.78 -0.36
C LYS A 118 -19.18 21.65 0.67
N HIS A 119 -19.02 20.41 0.22
CA HIS A 119 -19.06 19.23 1.08
C HIS A 119 -17.81 18.37 0.85
N GLN A 120 -17.26 17.78 1.91
CA GLN A 120 -16.03 16.98 1.88
C GLN A 120 -16.26 15.57 1.32
N TRP A 121 -16.83 15.47 0.11
CA TRP A 121 -17.11 14.19 -0.54
C TRP A 121 -15.92 13.82 -1.41
N TRP A 122 -15.25 12.72 -1.04
CA TRP A 122 -14.08 12.20 -1.74
C TRP A 122 -14.43 10.89 -2.42
N LEU A 123 -13.98 10.77 -3.67
CA LEU A 123 -13.94 9.51 -4.37
C LEU A 123 -12.49 9.06 -4.42
N ASP A 124 -12.15 8.03 -3.64
CA ASP A 124 -10.82 7.44 -3.59
C ASP A 124 -10.82 6.07 -4.25
N MET A 125 -9.70 5.75 -4.90
CA MET A 125 -9.48 4.46 -5.56
C MET A 125 -8.03 4.02 -5.41
N GLY A 126 -7.81 2.70 -5.34
CA GLY A 126 -6.48 2.10 -5.29
C GLY A 126 -6.30 1.15 -4.10
N ILE A 127 -5.05 1.06 -3.65
CA ILE A 127 -4.60 0.24 -2.52
C ILE A 127 -4.41 1.16 -1.31
N PHE A 128 -5.14 0.85 -0.24
CA PHE A 128 -5.11 1.57 1.02
C PHE A 128 -4.44 0.72 2.09
N PRO A 129 -3.75 1.33 3.07
CA PRO A 129 -3.27 0.60 4.22
C PRO A 129 -4.47 0.16 5.07
N SER A 130 -4.60 -1.14 5.33
CA SER A 130 -5.67 -1.63 6.19
C SER A 130 -5.36 -1.33 7.66
N HIS A 131 -6.35 -0.81 8.38
CA HIS A 131 -6.30 -0.68 9.83
C HIS A 131 -7.19 -1.77 10.44
N ILE A 132 -6.57 -2.89 10.82
CA ILE A 132 -7.29 -4.03 11.40
C ILE A 132 -7.27 -3.89 12.92
N GLY A 133 -8.33 -3.27 13.47
CA GLY A 133 -8.46 -3.06 14.91
C GLY A 133 -7.40 -2.10 15.46
N PHE A 134 -6.71 -2.50 16.54
CA PHE A 134 -5.67 -1.70 17.20
C PHE A 134 -4.25 -2.00 16.70
N GLU A 135 -4.09 -2.87 15.70
CA GLU A 135 -2.80 -3.36 15.21
C GLU A 135 -2.59 -2.97 13.75
N SER A 136 -1.33 -2.77 13.38
CA SER A 136 -0.91 -2.27 12.05
C SER A 136 0.38 -2.94 11.62
N ALA A 137 0.65 -3.00 10.30
CA ALA A 137 1.95 -3.40 9.75
C ALA A 137 3.10 -2.52 10.25
N ILE A 138 2.80 -1.28 10.66
CA ILE A 138 3.73 -0.35 11.28
C ILE A 138 3.69 -0.57 12.79
N GLY A 139 4.76 -1.11 13.36
CA GLY A 139 4.91 -1.39 14.78
C GLY A 139 4.89 -0.14 15.66
N LYS A 140 5.32 1.03 15.17
CA LYS A 140 5.16 2.32 15.88
C LYS A 140 3.70 2.61 16.25
N ASP A 141 2.75 2.16 15.44
CA ASP A 141 1.34 2.41 15.66
C ASP A 141 0.69 1.33 16.56
N CYS A 142 1.45 0.29 16.93
CA CYS A 142 1.04 -0.77 17.85
C CYS A 142 1.48 -0.46 19.28
N TRP A 143 0.68 -0.87 20.28
CA TRP A 143 1.02 -0.70 21.70
C TRP A 143 2.05 -1.72 22.19
N THR A 144 2.14 -2.87 21.53
CA THR A 144 3.05 -3.96 21.85
C THR A 144 3.95 -4.27 20.65
N LEU A 145 5.15 -4.80 20.93
CA LEU A 145 6.08 -5.20 19.88
C LEU A 145 5.55 -6.39 19.07
N SER A 146 4.96 -7.38 19.76
CA SER A 146 4.29 -8.52 19.14
C SER A 146 2.82 -8.20 18.88
N ARG A 147 2.28 -8.70 17.76
CA ARG A 147 0.86 -8.57 17.43
C ARG A 147 0.08 -9.80 17.88
N SER A 148 -1.24 -9.69 17.88
CA SER A 148 -2.13 -10.82 18.06
C SER A 148 -1.97 -11.83 16.91
N LEU A 149 -2.17 -13.12 17.19
CA LEU A 149 -2.08 -14.17 16.17
C LEU A 149 -3.06 -13.94 15.00
N MET A 150 -4.18 -13.28 15.26
CA MET A 150 -5.15 -12.93 14.23
C MET A 150 -4.61 -11.85 13.28
N ALA A 151 -3.92 -10.84 13.82
CA ALA A 151 -3.39 -9.74 13.02
C ALA A 151 -2.05 -10.08 12.34
N GLU A 152 -1.26 -11.00 12.92
CA GLU A 152 0.00 -11.47 12.33
C GLU A 152 -0.19 -12.02 10.91
N ASN A 153 -1.27 -12.77 10.66
CA ASN A 153 -1.56 -13.42 9.37
C ASN A 153 -2.47 -12.58 8.44
N SER A 154 -2.79 -11.35 8.81
CA SER A 154 -3.67 -10.51 8.00
C SER A 154 -2.84 -9.66 7.02
N PRO A 155 -3.23 -9.57 5.73
CA PRO A 155 -2.64 -8.59 4.84
C PRO A 155 -3.10 -7.18 5.26
N TYR A 156 -2.17 -6.29 5.65
CA TYR A 156 -2.51 -4.90 6.00
C TYR A 156 -2.69 -4.01 4.76
N TYR A 157 -3.43 -4.49 3.78
CA TYR A 157 -3.85 -3.69 2.63
C TYR A 157 -5.34 -3.94 2.32
N GLU A 158 -6.00 -2.88 1.90
CA GLU A 158 -7.36 -2.89 1.37
C GLU A 158 -7.28 -2.46 -0.10
N SER A 159 -7.70 -3.34 -1.00
CA SER A 159 -7.82 -3.03 -2.43
C SER A 159 -9.28 -3.19 -2.83
N GLY A 160 -9.85 -2.18 -3.49
CA GLY A 160 -11.19 -2.30 -4.08
C GLY A 160 -11.16 -3.25 -5.28
N SER A 161 -11.36 -4.54 -5.04
CA SER A 161 -11.62 -5.55 -6.07
C SER A 161 -13.09 -5.60 -6.45
#